data_AF-A0AAW5CLE7-F1
#
_entry.id   AF-A0AAW5CLE7-F1
#
_cell.length_a   1.000
_cell.length_b   1.000
_cell.length_c   1.000
_cell.angle_alpha   90.00
_cell.angle_beta   90.00
_cell.angle_gamma   90.00
#
_symmetry.space_group_name_H-M   'P 1'
#
loop_
_entity.id
_entity.type
_entity.pdbx_description
1 polymer ?
#
loop_
_entity_poly.entity_id
_entity_poly.type
_entity_poly.pdbx_seq_one_letter_code
_entity_poly.pdbx_strand_id
1 'polypeptide(L)'
;MSWLFCIFRYSPANKVWNPKRGKFPNKDMAKIQNISEIHPTLGFTEFDIIEKYRKSFHESELGRLHSVFPFERMAKTMGLSEQRLGRRNIFSPSAKIALMVLKAYTGFSDRQLVEHLNGNIHYQMFCGIMINPSFPITNYKIVSAIRNEIASRLDVDSLQEVLASHWKPYLDSL
;
A
#
# COMPACT_ATOMS: atom_id res chain seq x y z
N MET A 1 -16.58 -29.81 -4.04
CA MET A 1 -17.94 -29.32 -4.30
C MET A 1 -18.54 -28.86 -2.98
N SER A 2 -18.67 -27.53 -2.80
CA SER A 2 -19.67 -26.79 -1.97
C SER A 2 -20.31 -27.46 -0.75
N TRP A 3 -20.42 -26.89 0.45
CA TRP A 3 -20.69 -25.51 0.89
C TRP A 3 -20.55 -25.51 2.44
N LEU A 4 -19.87 -24.53 3.06
CA LEU A 4 -20.44 -23.36 3.76
C LEU A 4 -21.45 -23.62 4.92
N PHE A 5 -20.99 -23.25 6.12
CA PHE A 5 -21.69 -22.65 7.28
C PHE A 5 -22.74 -23.45 8.08
N CYS A 6 -22.30 -23.90 9.26
CA CYS A 6 -23.13 -24.06 10.44
C CYS A 6 -23.12 -22.76 11.25
N ILE A 7 -24.27 -22.07 11.42
CA ILE A 7 -24.62 -21.36 12.67
C ILE A 7 -26.14 -21.48 12.89
N PHE A 8 -26.48 -22.29 13.90
CA PHE A 8 -27.65 -22.28 14.79
C PHE A 8 -29.09 -22.19 14.26
N ARG A 9 -29.76 -23.36 14.32
CA ARG A 9 -31.21 -23.54 14.40
C ARG A 9 -31.76 -23.10 15.76
N TYR A 10 -32.70 -22.16 15.78
CA TYR A 10 -33.87 -22.22 16.66
C TYR A 10 -35.01 -21.42 16.01
N SER A 11 -36.03 -22.11 15.52
CA SER A 11 -37.26 -21.50 14.98
C SER A 11 -38.45 -22.28 15.56
N PRO A 12 -39.22 -21.70 16.49
CA PRO A 12 -40.42 -22.33 16.98
C PRO A 12 -41.61 -21.98 16.07
N ALA A 13 -42.23 -23.03 15.53
CA ALA A 13 -43.59 -23.17 15.05
C ALA A 13 -44.39 -21.88 14.72
N ASN A 14 -44.63 -21.66 13.42
CA ASN A 14 -45.60 -20.71 12.88
C ASN A 14 -47.03 -21.02 13.38
N LYS A 15 -47.54 -20.25 14.33
CA LYS A 15 -48.99 -20.12 14.54
C LYS A 15 -49.54 -19.17 13.47
N VAL A 16 -50.33 -19.72 12.55
CA VAL A 16 -51.08 -18.96 11.54
C VAL A 16 -52.05 -18.03 12.25
N TRP A 17 -51.84 -16.72 12.11
CA TRP A 17 -52.70 -15.68 12.65
C TRP A 17 -53.81 -15.34 11.64
N ASN A 18 -55.07 -15.41 12.06
CA ASN A 18 -56.23 -15.02 11.26
C ASN A 18 -56.82 -13.71 11.81
N PRO A 19 -56.83 -12.59 11.07
CA PRO A 19 -57.42 -11.35 11.56
C PRO A 19 -58.94 -11.40 11.56
N LYS A 20 -59.55 -11.09 12.71
CA LYS A 20 -60.97 -10.69 12.79
C LYS A 20 -61.09 -9.23 12.36
N ARG A 21 -62.01 -8.92 11.43
CA ARG A 21 -62.35 -7.56 11.01
C ARG A 21 -62.89 -6.76 12.19
N GLY A 22 -62.07 -5.85 12.71
CA GLY A 22 -62.48 -4.72 13.54
C GLY A 22 -61.97 -3.43 12.90
N LYS A 23 -62.82 -2.40 12.83
CA LYS A 23 -62.44 -1.07 12.32
C LYS A 23 -61.43 -0.44 13.28
N PHE A 24 -60.21 -0.18 12.80
CA PHE A 24 -59.19 0.58 13.53
C PHE A 24 -59.33 2.08 13.21
N PRO A 25 -59.25 2.99 14.20
CA PRO A 25 -59.16 4.42 13.94
C PRO A 25 -57.78 4.76 13.34
N ASN A 26 -57.79 5.73 12.43
CA ASN A 26 -56.67 6.18 11.60
C ASN A 26 -55.47 6.59 12.48
N LYS A 27 -54.49 5.69 12.65
CA LYS A 27 -53.24 5.94 13.37
C LYS A 27 -52.09 5.99 12.35
N ASP A 28 -51.58 7.19 12.16
CA ASP A 28 -50.22 7.56 11.80
C ASP A 28 -49.54 6.69 10.72
N MET A 29 -49.82 7.03 9.46
CA MET A 29 -48.93 6.68 8.36
C MET A 29 -47.62 7.45 8.50
N ALA A 30 -46.62 6.87 9.15
CA ALA A 30 -45.23 7.28 8.95
C ALA A 30 -44.87 6.93 7.50
N LYS A 31 -44.93 7.91 6.60
CA LYS A 31 -44.49 7.77 5.21
C LYS A 31 -43.04 7.29 5.22
N ILE A 32 -42.80 6.07 4.74
CA ILE A 32 -41.46 5.59 4.43
C ILE A 32 -40.93 6.50 3.32
N GLN A 33 -40.02 7.40 3.65
CA GLN A 33 -39.34 8.22 2.67
C GLN A 33 -38.45 7.33 1.81
N ASN A 34 -38.53 7.53 0.50
CA ASN A 34 -37.73 6.82 -0.48
C ASN A 34 -36.26 7.22 -0.28
N ILE A 35 -35.42 6.28 0.13
CA ILE A 35 -33.99 6.47 0.38
C ILE A 35 -33.19 6.42 -0.95
N SER A 36 -33.82 6.77 -2.07
CA SER A 36 -33.21 6.73 -3.41
C SER A 36 -32.08 7.73 -3.61
N GLU A 37 -31.87 8.65 -2.66
CA GLU A 37 -30.88 9.72 -2.73
C GLU A 37 -29.85 9.69 -1.59
N ILE A 38 -29.53 8.51 -1.04
CA ILE A 38 -28.19 8.38 -0.43
C ILE A 38 -27.21 8.21 -1.59
N HIS A 39 -26.90 9.31 -2.27
CA HIS A 39 -25.60 9.41 -2.89
C HIS A 39 -24.60 9.46 -1.73
N PRO A 40 -23.68 8.50 -1.59
CA PRO A 40 -22.50 8.76 -0.79
C PRO A 40 -21.73 9.85 -1.54
N THR A 41 -22.05 11.11 -1.27
CA THR A 41 -21.12 12.22 -1.47
C THR A 41 -20.03 12.02 -0.43
N LEU A 42 -19.19 11.00 -0.64
CA LEU A 42 -17.90 10.93 0.00
C LEU A 42 -17.22 12.23 -0.42
N GLY A 43 -17.14 13.20 0.49
CA GLY A 43 -16.44 14.47 0.29
C GLY A 43 -14.92 14.30 0.17
N PHE A 44 -14.48 13.13 -0.29
CA PHE A 44 -13.10 12.76 -0.53
C PHE A 44 -13.04 12.10 -1.90
N THR A 45 -12.35 12.76 -2.81
CA THR A 45 -11.90 12.11 -4.04
C THR A 45 -10.79 11.11 -3.69
N GLU A 46 -10.59 10.09 -4.52
CA GLU A 46 -9.47 9.15 -4.38
C GLU A 46 -8.11 9.88 -4.28
N PHE A 47 -7.98 10.99 -5.00
CA PHE A 47 -6.82 11.88 -4.96
C PHE A 47 -6.59 12.49 -3.57
N ASP A 48 -7.66 12.95 -2.91
CA ASP A 48 -7.57 13.53 -1.57
C ASP A 48 -7.06 12.52 -0.52
N ILE A 49 -7.39 11.24 -0.70
CA ILE A 49 -6.93 10.17 0.19
C ILE A 49 -5.44 9.89 -0.01
N ILE A 50 -5.00 9.75 -1.26
CA ILE A 50 -3.58 9.50 -1.57
C ILE A 50 -2.72 10.66 -1.10
N GLU A 51 -3.16 11.90 -1.30
CA GLU A 51 -2.42 13.08 -0.88
C GLU A 51 -2.30 13.17 0.65
N LYS A 52 -3.34 12.78 1.40
CA LYS A 52 -3.26 12.64 2.86
C LYS A 52 -2.21 11.62 3.28
N TYR A 53 -2.16 10.45 2.64
CA TYR A 53 -1.12 9.45 2.93
C TYR A 53 0.28 9.95 2.57
N ARG A 54 0.43 10.70 1.46
CA ARG A 54 1.72 11.31 1.11
C ARG A 54 2.18 12.26 2.20
N LYS A 55 1.32 13.17 2.68
CA LYS A 55 1.66 14.08 3.79
C LYS A 55 2.06 13.31 5.05
N SER A 56 1.24 12.34 5.45
CA SER A 56 1.52 11.49 6.61
C SER A 56 2.83 10.69 6.47
N PHE A 57 3.15 10.21 5.26
CA PHE A 57 4.40 9.53 4.99
C PHE A 57 5.61 10.45 5.22
N HIS A 58 5.61 11.67 4.67
CA HIS A 58 6.73 12.61 4.85
C HIS A 58 6.95 13.02 6.31
N GLU A 59 5.88 13.07 7.11
CA GLU A 59 5.97 13.34 8.55
C GLU A 59 6.40 12.12 9.38
N SER A 60 6.27 10.91 8.82
CA SER A 60 6.65 9.67 9.50
C SER A 60 8.16 9.49 9.59
N GLU A 61 8.61 8.63 10.51
CA GLU A 61 10.02 8.21 10.60
C GLU A 61 10.54 7.63 9.28
N LEU A 62 9.70 6.85 8.60
CA LEU A 62 10.06 6.24 7.32
C LEU A 62 10.23 7.28 6.20
N GLY A 63 9.42 8.35 6.21
CA GLY A 63 9.58 9.47 5.28
C GLY A 63 10.84 10.30 5.56
N ARG A 64 11.15 10.53 6.85
CA ARG A 64 12.43 11.14 7.24
C ARG A 64 13.61 10.31 6.76
N LEU A 65 13.59 8.99 6.99
CA LEU A 65 14.61 8.07 6.47
C LEU A 65 14.74 8.20 4.95
N HIS A 66 13.62 8.19 4.21
CA HIS A 66 13.62 8.33 2.76
C HIS A 66 14.31 9.63 2.30
N SER A 67 14.05 10.74 2.99
CA SER A 67 14.58 12.06 2.64
C SER A 67 16.11 12.17 2.72
N VAL A 68 16.76 11.29 3.49
CA VAL A 68 18.22 11.28 3.68
C VAL A 68 18.95 10.63 2.50
N PHE A 69 18.26 9.88 1.63
CA PHE A 69 18.91 9.15 0.54
C PHE A 69 18.68 9.81 -0.83
N PRO A 70 19.74 10.06 -1.61
CA PRO A 70 19.64 10.60 -2.96
C PRO A 70 19.41 9.47 -3.99
N PHE A 71 18.29 8.74 -3.88
CA PHE A 71 18.05 7.49 -4.64
C PHE A 71 18.27 7.61 -6.14
N GLU A 72 17.84 8.71 -6.77
CA GLU A 72 18.04 8.92 -8.22
C GLU A 72 19.52 9.04 -8.59
N ARG A 73 20.32 9.74 -7.77
CA ARG A 73 21.76 9.87 -8.02
C ARG A 73 22.46 8.53 -7.85
N MET A 74 22.11 7.79 -6.78
CA MET A 74 22.63 6.45 -6.57
C MET A 74 22.31 5.52 -7.74
N ALA A 75 21.06 5.53 -8.22
CA ALA A 75 20.63 4.71 -9.36
C ALA A 75 21.42 5.04 -10.64
N LYS A 76 21.68 6.33 -10.89
CA LYS A 76 22.51 6.78 -12.02
C LYS A 76 23.96 6.32 -11.88
N THR A 77 24.57 6.47 -10.71
CA THR A 77 25.95 6.03 -10.43
C THR A 77 26.13 4.53 -10.61
N MET A 78 25.14 3.73 -10.17
CA MET A 78 25.15 2.27 -10.37
C MET A 78 24.79 1.85 -11.81
N GLY A 79 24.55 2.80 -12.72
CA GLY A 79 24.14 2.52 -14.09
C GLY A 79 22.83 1.74 -14.18
N LEU A 80 21.96 1.82 -13.18
CA LEU A 80 20.66 1.14 -13.20
C LEU A 80 19.74 1.89 -14.16
N SER A 81 19.13 1.14 -15.08
CA SER A 81 18.25 1.70 -16.10
C SER A 81 16.96 0.92 -16.20
N GLU A 82 15.92 1.59 -16.70
CA GLU A 82 14.67 0.91 -16.99
C GLU A 82 14.84 -0.02 -18.20
N GLN A 83 14.30 -1.23 -18.07
CA GLN A 83 14.19 -2.13 -19.20
C GLN A 83 13.12 -1.59 -20.15
N ARG A 84 13.57 -1.16 -21.34
CA ARG A 84 12.69 -0.64 -22.40
C ARG A 84 11.97 -1.73 -23.18
N LEU A 85 12.45 -2.98 -23.10
CA LEU A 85 11.94 -4.12 -23.85
C LEU A 85 11.45 -5.21 -22.89
N GLY A 86 10.36 -5.88 -23.28
CA GLY A 86 9.76 -6.96 -22.50
C GLY A 86 8.76 -6.48 -21.44
N ARG A 87 8.55 -7.31 -20.41
CA ARG A 87 7.61 -6.99 -19.32
C ARG A 87 8.15 -5.81 -18.51
N ARG A 88 7.30 -4.80 -18.28
CA ARG A 88 7.65 -3.67 -17.42
C ARG A 88 7.97 -4.17 -16.01
N ASN A 89 9.11 -3.73 -15.47
CA ASN A 89 9.46 -3.97 -14.08
C ASN A 89 8.57 -3.14 -13.17
N ILE A 90 8.17 -3.73 -12.04
CA ILE A 90 7.39 -3.04 -11.00
C ILE A 90 8.26 -1.98 -10.29
N PHE A 91 9.56 -2.28 -10.15
CA PHE A 91 10.52 -1.42 -9.48
C PHE A 91 11.33 -0.62 -10.51
N SER A 92 11.23 0.71 -10.44
CA SER A 92 12.16 1.63 -11.10
C SER A 92 13.59 1.48 -10.53
N PRO A 93 14.62 2.00 -11.20
CA PRO A 93 16.00 2.00 -10.71
C PRO A 93 16.13 2.52 -9.27
N SER A 94 15.50 3.66 -8.96
CA SER A 94 15.47 4.22 -7.61
C SER A 94 14.72 3.32 -6.63
N ALA A 95 13.59 2.75 -7.06
CA ALA A 95 12.78 1.83 -6.24
C ALA A 95 13.55 0.57 -5.84
N LYS A 96 14.42 0.06 -6.71
CA LYS A 96 15.27 -1.10 -6.41
C LYS A 96 16.24 -0.80 -5.26
N ILE A 97 16.84 0.39 -5.26
CA ILE A 97 17.75 0.83 -4.19
C ILE A 97 16.95 1.09 -2.91
N ALA A 98 15.83 1.80 -3.00
CA ALA A 98 14.94 2.05 -1.87
C ALA A 98 14.47 0.75 -1.22
N LEU A 99 14.16 -0.28 -2.01
CA LEU A 99 13.80 -1.60 -1.52
C LEU A 99 14.93 -2.23 -0.67
N MET A 100 16.20 -2.07 -1.08
CA MET A 100 17.35 -2.58 -0.31
C MET A 100 17.54 -1.80 0.99
N VAL A 101 17.36 -0.48 0.98
CA VAL A 101 17.39 0.35 2.19
C VAL A 101 16.27 -0.07 3.15
N LEU A 102 15.04 -0.22 2.64
CA LEU A 102 13.89 -0.66 3.43
C LEU A 102 14.11 -2.04 4.03
N LYS A 103 14.71 -2.96 3.27
CA LYS A 103 15.07 -4.30 3.76
C LYS A 103 16.08 -4.23 4.90
N ALA A 104 17.13 -3.43 4.74
CA ALA A 104 18.16 -3.26 5.77
C ALA A 104 17.59 -2.62 7.04
N TYR A 105 16.72 -1.62 6.88
CA TYR A 105 16.06 -0.92 7.99
C TYR A 105 15.10 -1.82 8.79
N THR A 106 14.31 -2.64 8.11
CA THR A 106 13.28 -3.48 8.77
C THR A 106 13.80 -4.81 9.29
N GLY A 107 14.90 -5.33 8.73
CA GLY A 107 15.42 -6.66 9.06
C GLY A 107 14.54 -7.82 8.57
N PHE A 108 13.58 -7.56 7.68
CA PHE A 108 12.62 -8.56 7.21
C PHE A 108 13.25 -9.62 6.29
N SER A 109 12.71 -10.84 6.35
CA SER A 109 12.95 -11.85 5.32
C SER A 109 12.39 -11.40 3.96
N ASP A 110 12.87 -11.98 2.86
CA ASP A 110 12.38 -11.63 1.51
C ASP A 110 10.86 -11.84 1.38
N ARG A 111 10.30 -12.86 2.05
CA ARG A 111 8.86 -13.13 2.08
C ARG A 111 8.08 -12.06 2.85
N GLN A 112 8.51 -11.77 4.08
CA GLN A 112 7.85 -10.75 4.91
C GLN A 112 7.92 -9.37 4.27
N LEU A 113 9.04 -9.01 3.64
CA LEU A 113 9.15 -7.74 2.94
C LEU A 113 8.12 -7.60 1.83
N VAL A 114 7.91 -8.66 1.03
CA VAL A 114 6.89 -8.65 -0.03
C VAL A 114 5.47 -8.62 0.53
N GLU A 115 5.21 -9.35 1.61
CA GLU A 115 3.92 -9.29 2.31
C GLU A 115 3.60 -7.87 2.78
N HIS A 116 4.56 -7.20 3.42
CA HIS A 116 4.40 -5.82 3.86
C HIS A 116 4.33 -4.83 2.69
N LEU A 117 5.05 -5.05 1.58
CA LEU A 117 4.87 -4.20 0.40
C LEU A 117 3.45 -4.28 -0.17
N ASN A 118 2.84 -5.47 -0.17
CA ASN A 118 1.47 -5.63 -0.65
C ASN A 118 0.44 -4.94 0.27
N GLY A 119 0.68 -4.91 1.59
CA GLY A 119 -0.29 -4.42 2.58
C GLY A 119 -0.02 -3.03 3.17
N ASN A 120 1.19 -2.50 3.07
CA ASN A 120 1.60 -1.26 3.74
C ASN A 120 1.89 -0.14 2.72
N ILE A 121 0.99 0.84 2.66
CA ILE A 121 1.10 1.97 1.74
C ILE A 121 2.35 2.85 2.00
N HIS A 122 2.82 2.97 3.24
CA HIS A 122 4.06 3.72 3.53
C HIS A 122 5.28 3.02 2.95
N TYR A 123 5.29 1.69 2.89
CA TYR A 123 6.40 0.93 2.30
C TYR A 123 6.37 1.04 0.77
N GLN A 124 5.17 1.03 0.19
CA GLN A 124 4.99 1.32 -1.24
C GLN A 124 5.46 2.73 -1.59
N MET A 125 5.08 3.74 -0.79
CA MET A 125 5.54 5.12 -0.95
C MET A 125 7.06 5.26 -0.80
N PHE A 126 7.66 4.58 0.18
CA PHE A 126 9.11 4.56 0.36
C PHE A 126 9.84 4.00 -0.88
N CYS A 127 9.28 2.97 -1.51
CA CYS A 127 9.85 2.44 -2.74
C CYS A 127 9.42 3.20 -4.00
N GLY A 128 8.53 4.19 -3.90
CA GLY A 128 7.97 4.89 -5.06
C GLY A 128 7.15 3.99 -5.99
N ILE A 129 6.50 2.96 -5.45
CA ILE A 129 5.63 2.04 -6.19
C ILE A 129 4.18 2.17 -5.71
N MET A 130 3.22 1.75 -6.53
CA MET A 130 1.85 1.49 -6.10
C MET A 130 1.43 0.11 -6.61
N ILE A 131 1.15 -0.80 -5.69
CA ILE A 131 0.74 -2.16 -6.02
C ILE A 131 -0.79 -2.21 -6.02
N ASN A 132 -1.35 -2.70 -7.12
CA ASN A 132 -2.78 -2.93 -7.20
C ASN A 132 -3.17 -4.09 -6.26
N PRO A 133 -4.11 -3.90 -5.31
CA PRO A 133 -4.51 -4.96 -4.37
C PRO A 133 -5.04 -6.24 -5.04
N SER A 134 -5.61 -6.13 -6.24
CA SER A 134 -6.08 -7.28 -7.04
C SER A 134 -4.94 -8.07 -7.69
N PHE A 135 -3.75 -7.47 -7.78
CA PHE A 135 -2.56 -8.06 -8.39
C PHE A 135 -1.33 -7.90 -7.48
N PRO A 136 -1.34 -8.53 -6.29
CA PRO A 136 -0.23 -8.43 -5.35
C PRO A 136 1.02 -9.12 -5.89
N ILE A 137 2.19 -8.72 -5.37
CA ILE A 137 3.44 -9.40 -5.66
C ILE A 137 3.43 -10.75 -4.94
N THR A 138 3.46 -11.84 -5.71
CA THR A 138 3.46 -13.21 -5.17
C THR A 138 4.86 -13.82 -5.11
N ASN A 139 5.73 -13.45 -6.05
CA ASN A 139 7.08 -14.00 -6.13
C ASN A 139 8.07 -13.20 -5.27
N TYR A 140 8.27 -13.63 -4.03
CA TYR A 140 9.23 -13.00 -3.12
C TYR A 140 10.69 -13.08 -3.58
N LYS A 141 11.04 -13.99 -4.52
CA LYS A 141 12.41 -14.08 -5.07
C LYS A 141 12.83 -12.84 -5.84
N ILE A 142 11.88 -11.96 -6.20
CA ILE A 142 12.18 -10.65 -6.80
C ILE A 142 13.14 -9.82 -5.95
N VAL A 143 13.03 -9.91 -4.61
CA VAL A 143 13.92 -9.20 -3.68
C VAL A 143 15.36 -9.68 -3.84
N SER A 144 15.57 -11.00 -3.90
CA SER A 144 16.89 -11.59 -4.14
C SER A 144 17.43 -11.27 -5.54
N ALA A 145 16.57 -11.26 -6.56
CA ALA A 145 16.98 -10.93 -7.92
C ALA A 145 17.46 -9.47 -8.01
N ILE A 146 16.72 -8.53 -7.40
CA ILE A 146 17.11 -7.11 -7.31
C ILE A 146 18.41 -6.95 -6.54
N ARG A 147 18.58 -7.66 -5.42
CA ARG A 147 19.82 -7.63 -4.63
C ARG A 147 21.02 -8.07 -5.47
N ASN A 148 20.88 -9.14 -6.25
CA ASN A 148 21.96 -9.64 -7.11
C ASN A 148 22.27 -8.67 -8.25
N GLU A 149 21.25 -8.05 -8.86
CA GLU A 149 21.43 -7.00 -9.88
C GLU A 149 22.22 -5.82 -9.32
N ILE A 150 21.83 -5.31 -8.14
CA ILE A 150 22.53 -4.23 -7.45
C ILE A 150 23.97 -4.64 -7.11
N ALA A 151 24.17 -5.83 -6.53
CA ALA A 151 25.49 -6.32 -6.15
C ALA A 151 26.45 -6.41 -7.34
N SER A 152 25.97 -6.84 -8.52
CA SER A 152 26.79 -6.91 -9.74
C SER A 152 27.23 -5.57 -10.30
N ARG A 153 26.65 -4.46 -9.84
CA ARG A 153 26.95 -3.09 -10.29
C ARG A 153 27.40 -2.18 -9.15
N LEU A 154 27.60 -2.75 -7.97
CA LEU A 154 27.91 -1.99 -6.78
C LEU A 154 29.38 -1.59 -6.82
N ASP A 155 29.62 -0.30 -7.09
CA ASP A 155 30.89 0.34 -6.80
C ASP A 155 30.76 1.12 -5.48
N VAL A 156 31.47 0.63 -4.46
CA VAL A 156 31.37 1.15 -3.09
C VAL A 156 31.96 2.56 -3.02
N ASP A 157 33.09 2.82 -3.68
CA ASP A 157 33.80 4.09 -3.58
C ASP A 157 32.97 5.21 -4.23
N SER A 158 32.48 4.98 -5.45
CA SER A 158 31.60 5.93 -6.15
C SER A 158 30.31 6.21 -5.38
N LEU A 159 29.71 5.20 -4.75
CA LEU A 159 28.49 5.41 -3.95
C LEU A 159 28.76 6.14 -2.64
N GLN A 160 29.88 5.85 -1.97
CA GLN A 160 30.29 6.56 -0.77
C GLN A 160 30.52 8.05 -1.08
N GLU A 161 31.14 8.38 -2.20
CA GLU A 161 31.31 9.78 -2.63
C GLU A 161 29.97 10.50 -2.82
N VAL A 162 29.01 9.86 -3.49
CA VAL A 162 27.65 10.41 -3.69
C VAL A 162 26.94 10.65 -2.37
N LEU A 163 26.99 9.66 -1.46
CA LEU A 163 26.35 9.77 -0.14
C LEU A 163 27.03 10.81 0.72
N ALA A 164 28.35 10.80 0.83
CA ALA A 164 29.12 11.77 1.62
C ALA A 164 28.88 13.21 1.12
N SER A 165 28.88 13.41 -0.20
CA SER A 165 28.59 14.73 -0.79
C SER A 165 27.16 15.19 -0.50
N HIS A 166 26.19 14.27 -0.49
CA HIS A 166 24.80 14.60 -0.17
C HIS A 166 24.60 14.88 1.32
N TRP A 167 25.32 14.16 2.20
CA TRP A 167 25.19 14.28 3.65
C TRP A 167 26.02 15.42 4.25
N LYS A 168 27.06 15.89 3.56
CA LYS A 168 27.95 16.95 4.04
C LYS A 168 27.22 18.16 4.65
N PRO A 169 26.18 18.75 4.01
CA PRO A 169 25.47 19.90 4.58
C PRO A 169 24.75 19.60 5.91
N TYR A 170 24.35 18.34 6.15
CA TYR A 170 23.68 17.94 7.39
C TYR A 170 24.67 17.74 8.53
N LEU A 171 25.93 17.40 8.22
CA LEU A 171 26.99 17.23 9.20
C LEU A 171 27.56 18.57 9.66
N ASP A 172 27.60 19.58 8.78
CA ASP A 172 28.06 20.93 9.12
C ASP A 172 27.07 21.69 10.03
N SER A 173 25.82 21.20 10.13
CA SER A 173 24.76 21.77 10.99
C SER A 173 24.65 21.14 12.38
N LEU A 174 25.59 20.27 12.75
CA LEU A 174 25.63 19.48 13.99
C LEU A 174 26.67 20.05 14.97
#